data_AF-A0A101HMS4-F1
#
_entry.id   AF-A0A101HMS4-F1
#
_cell.length_a   1.000
_cell.length_b   1.000
_cell.length_c   1.000
_cell.angle_alpha   90.00
_cell.angle_beta   90.00
_cell.angle_gamma   90.00
#
_symmetry.space_group_name_H-M   'P 1'
#
loop_
_entity.id
_entity.type
_entity.pdbx_description
1 polymer ?
#
loop_
_entity_poly.entity_id
_entity_poly.type
_entity_poly.pdbx_seq_one_letter_code
_entity_poly.pdbx_strand_id
1 'polypeptide(L)'
;MDQHFLSNYLDASEHELPLDLSTVFGRESETYLEVGFGSGEFLVQKAIDNSAKDFLGVELSVISTEKLLKSLKRELVENVRVLLTDASFCLNNVIPKDSLSGVYMNFPCPWPKKRHS
;
A
#
# COMPACT_ATOMS: atom_id res chain seq x y z
N MET A 1 -15.51 -6.88 -13.20
CA MET A 1 -14.61 -6.04 -12.37
C MET A 1 -13.64 -5.37 -13.32
N ASP A 2 -13.41 -4.07 -13.20
CA ASP A 2 -12.68 -3.24 -14.18
C ASP A 2 -11.17 -3.56 -14.17
N GLN A 3 -10.49 -3.60 -15.31
CA GLN A 3 -9.07 -4.03 -15.39
C GLN A 3 -8.14 -3.10 -14.61
N HIS A 4 -8.40 -1.79 -14.62
CA HIS A 4 -7.61 -0.80 -13.87
C HIS A 4 -7.83 -0.89 -12.35
N PHE A 5 -8.99 -1.41 -11.92
CA PHE A 5 -9.28 -1.66 -10.51
C PHE A 5 -8.44 -2.84 -9.99
N LEU A 6 -8.24 -3.85 -10.82
CA LEU A 6 -7.43 -5.02 -10.51
C LEU A 6 -5.92 -4.72 -10.54
N SER A 7 -5.45 -3.77 -11.35
CA SER A 7 -4.02 -3.46 -11.43
C SER A 7 -3.46 -2.78 -10.18
N ASN A 8 -4.26 -2.00 -9.45
CA ASN A 8 -3.82 -1.37 -8.20
C ASN A 8 -4.06 -2.24 -6.96
N TYR A 9 -4.92 -3.26 -7.02
CA TYR A 9 -5.16 -4.16 -5.89
C TYR A 9 -4.23 -5.37 -5.98
N LEU A 10 -3.53 -5.69 -4.90
CA LEU A 10 -2.63 -6.83 -4.85
C LEU A 10 -3.14 -7.86 -3.84
N ASP A 11 -3.56 -9.01 -4.34
CA ASP A 11 -3.91 -10.15 -3.50
C ASP A 11 -2.66 -10.96 -3.18
N ALA A 12 -2.13 -10.82 -1.96
CA ALA A 12 -0.90 -11.52 -1.57
C ALA A 12 -1.00 -13.05 -1.65
N SER A 13 -2.21 -13.64 -1.71
CA SER A 13 -2.38 -15.09 -1.86
C SER A 13 -2.15 -15.60 -3.28
N GLU A 14 -2.18 -14.70 -4.27
CA GLU A 14 -1.93 -15.02 -5.68
C GLU A 14 -0.46 -14.89 -6.09
N HIS A 15 0.43 -14.56 -5.14
CA HIS A 15 1.85 -14.35 -5.38
C HIS A 15 2.73 -15.24 -4.49
N GLU A 16 3.92 -15.57 -4.98
CA GLU A 16 4.99 -16.08 -4.12
C GLU A 16 5.48 -14.97 -3.18
N LEU A 17 5.74 -15.36 -1.93
CA LEU A 17 6.13 -14.44 -0.86
C LEU A 17 7.58 -14.70 -0.41
N PRO A 18 8.38 -13.66 -0.14
CA PRO A 18 8.03 -12.24 -0.25
C PRO A 18 7.93 -11.78 -1.72
N LEU A 19 7.18 -10.70 -1.96
CA LEU A 19 6.87 -10.19 -3.31
C LEU A 19 8.12 -9.75 -4.06
N ASP A 20 8.18 -10.01 -5.36
CA ASP A 20 9.11 -9.31 -6.24
C ASP A 20 8.53 -7.93 -6.64
N LEU A 21 9.00 -6.87 -5.99
CA LEU A 21 8.52 -5.51 -6.23
C LEU A 21 8.76 -5.04 -7.66
N SER A 22 9.87 -5.46 -8.28
CA SER A 22 10.20 -5.10 -9.66
C SER A 22 9.16 -5.67 -10.63
N THR A 23 8.70 -6.89 -10.36
CA THR A 23 7.67 -7.57 -11.14
C THR A 23 6.29 -6.98 -10.86
N VAL A 24 5.98 -6.65 -9.61
CA VAL A 24 4.70 -6.04 -9.19
C VAL A 24 4.45 -4.68 -9.84
N PHE A 25 5.50 -3.84 -9.94
CA PHE A 25 5.42 -2.52 -10.55
C PHE A 25 5.86 -2.51 -12.03
N GLY A 26 6.48 -3.58 -12.52
CA GLY A 26 7.02 -3.67 -13.88
C GLY A 26 8.26 -2.79 -14.12
N ARG A 27 8.91 -2.32 -13.05
CA ARG A 27 10.09 -1.44 -13.09
C ARG A 27 10.89 -1.52 -11.80
N GLU A 28 12.13 -1.06 -11.85
CA GLU A 28 12.98 -0.82 -10.67
C GLU A 28 12.82 0.63 -10.21
N SER A 29 12.39 0.84 -8.97
CA SER A 29 12.29 2.18 -8.38
C SER A 29 12.33 2.16 -6.85
N GLU A 30 12.52 3.32 -6.23
CA GLU A 30 12.36 3.47 -4.78
C GLU A 30 10.92 3.16 -4.38
N THR A 31 10.73 2.22 -3.47
CA THR A 31 9.40 1.83 -2.97
C THR A 31 9.17 2.32 -1.55
N TYR A 32 8.02 2.95 -1.31
CA TYR A 32 7.58 3.43 -0.01
C TYR A 32 6.33 2.70 0.44
N LEU A 33 6.19 2.46 1.74
CA LEU A 33 4.98 1.84 2.33
C LEU A 33 4.22 2.87 3.17
N GLU A 34 2.90 2.94 3.04
CA GLU A 34 2.02 3.55 4.04
C GLU A 34 1.27 2.48 4.82
N VAL A 35 1.39 2.52 6.15
CA VAL A 35 0.68 1.63 7.07
C VAL A 35 -0.58 2.31 7.59
N GLY A 36 -1.74 1.70 7.34
CA GLY A 36 -3.04 2.21 7.77
C GLY A 36 -3.42 3.49 7.02
N PHE A 37 -3.48 3.42 5.68
CA PHE A 37 -3.67 4.60 4.83
C PHE A 37 -5.02 5.31 4.97
N GLY A 38 -6.00 4.73 5.68
CA GLY A 38 -7.28 5.40 5.94
C GLY A 38 -8.03 5.76 4.66
N SER A 39 -8.34 7.04 4.42
CA SER A 39 -9.01 7.46 3.18
C SER A 39 -8.11 7.34 1.93
N GLY A 40 -6.79 7.23 2.12
CA GLY A 40 -5.81 7.13 1.04
C GLY A 40 -5.41 8.48 0.42
N GLU A 41 -5.91 9.61 0.92
CA GLU A 41 -5.60 10.94 0.36
C GLU A 41 -4.10 11.27 0.37
N PHE A 42 -3.42 10.94 1.47
CA PHE A 42 -1.96 11.12 1.57
C PHE A 42 -1.23 10.29 0.51
N LEU A 43 -1.59 9.01 0.38
CA LEU A 43 -0.98 8.10 -0.59
C LEU A 43 -1.15 8.57 -2.03
N VAL A 44 -2.38 8.95 -2.39
CA VAL A 44 -2.71 9.44 -3.73
C VAL A 44 -1.89 10.69 -4.06
N GLN A 45 -1.87 11.68 -3.17
CA GLN A 45 -1.11 12.91 -3.40
C GLN A 45 0.39 12.63 -3.51
N LYS A 46 0.94 11.78 -2.63
CA LYS A 46 2.37 11.40 -2.70
C LYS A 46 2.74 10.71 -4.00
N ALA A 47 1.88 9.82 -4.48
CA ALA A 47 2.08 9.09 -5.73
C ALA A 47 2.07 10.03 -6.94
N ILE A 48 1.12 10.98 -6.99
CA ILE A 48 1.04 12.01 -8.03
C ILE A 48 2.29 12.90 -8.03
N ASP A 49 2.70 13.37 -6.85
CA ASP A 49 3.86 14.26 -6.71
C ASP A 49 5.19 13.55 -7.06
N ASN A 50 5.22 12.21 -7.07
CA ASN A 50 6.43 11.40 -7.22
C ASN A 50 6.22 10.22 -8.17
N SER A 51 5.86 10.48 -9.43
CA SER A 51 5.61 9.42 -10.44
C SER A 51 6.80 8.49 -10.71
N ALA A 52 8.03 8.91 -10.38
CA ALA A 52 9.24 8.10 -10.50
C ALA A 52 9.42 7.08 -9.36
N LYS A 53 8.63 7.17 -8.28
CA LYS A 53 8.68 6.30 -7.10
C LYS A 53 7.45 5.41 -7.07
N ASP A 54 7.57 4.27 -6.40
CA ASP A 54 6.48 3.33 -6.20
C ASP A 54 5.97 3.34 -4.75
N PHE A 55 4.68 3.07 -4.60
CA PHE A 55 4.00 3.17 -3.31
C PHE A 55 3.15 1.93 -3.04
N LEU A 56 3.28 1.40 -1.82
CA LEU A 56 2.44 0.36 -1.27
C LEU A 56 1.55 0.95 -0.17
N GLY A 57 0.27 0.60 -0.17
CA GLY A 57 -0.64 0.91 0.93
C GLY A 57 -1.14 -0.37 1.58
N VAL A 58 -1.01 -0.49 2.91
CA VAL A 58 -1.59 -1.61 3.67
C VAL A 58 -2.70 -1.13 4.61
N GLU A 59 -3.84 -1.80 4.61
CA GLU A 59 -5.02 -1.46 5.41
C GLU A 59 -5.87 -2.70 5.72
N LEU A 60 -6.62 -2.67 6.82
CA LEU A 60 -7.55 -3.72 7.24
C LEU A 60 -9.01 -3.41 6.85
N SER A 61 -9.34 -2.13 6.67
CA SER A 61 -10.68 -1.67 6.30
C SER A 61 -10.96 -1.80 4.80
N VAL A 62 -11.88 -2.69 4.43
CA VAL A 62 -12.39 -2.84 3.05
C VAL A 62 -12.93 -1.51 2.50
N ILE A 63 -13.66 -0.75 3.33
CA ILE A 63 -14.25 0.53 2.94
C ILE A 63 -13.16 1.55 2.58
N SER A 64 -12.08 1.57 3.35
CA SER A 64 -10.92 2.42 3.11
C SER A 64 -10.23 2.04 1.80
N THR A 65 -9.99 0.75 1.58
CA THR A 65 -9.41 0.20 0.35
C THR A 65 -10.24 0.57 -0.88
N GLU A 66 -11.56 0.41 -0.83
CA GLU A 66 -12.43 0.81 -1.95
C GLU A 66 -12.37 2.31 -2.26
N LYS A 67 -12.28 3.17 -1.23
CA LYS A 67 -12.14 4.62 -1.41
C LYS A 67 -10.82 4.98 -2.08
N LEU A 68 -9.72 4.37 -1.65
CA LEU A 68 -8.40 4.56 -2.25
C LEU A 68 -8.41 4.10 -3.71
N LEU A 69 -8.86 2.88 -4.00
CA LEU A 69 -8.91 2.35 -5.38
C LEU A 69 -9.75 3.23 -6.32
N LYS A 70 -10.89 3.75 -5.86
CA LYS A 70 -11.70 4.72 -6.62
C LYS A 70 -10.94 6.01 -6.91
N SER A 71 -10.15 6.49 -5.95
CA SER A 71 -9.35 7.71 -6.10
C SER A 71 -8.18 7.49 -7.04
N LEU A 72 -7.44 6.39 -6.91
CA LEU A 72 -6.36 6.01 -7.83
C LEU A 72 -6.85 5.94 -9.28
N LYS A 73 -8.02 5.32 -9.50
CA LYS A 73 -8.64 5.27 -10.82
C LYS A 73 -9.01 6.66 -11.35
N ARG A 74 -9.61 7.52 -10.51
CA ARG A 74 -10.04 8.86 -10.93
C ARG A 74 -8.86 9.72 -11.34
N GLU A 75 -7.76 9.64 -10.59
CA GLU A 75 -6.54 10.42 -10.82
C GLU A 75 -5.55 9.71 -11.77
N LEU A 76 -5.88 8.53 -12.31
CA LEU A 76 -5.04 7.71 -13.19
C LEU A 76 -3.65 7.40 -12.59
N VAL A 77 -3.63 7.03 -11.31
CA VAL A 77 -2.39 6.74 -10.56
C VAL A 77 -2.01 5.27 -10.69
N GLU A 78 -0.91 5.02 -11.39
CA GLU A 78 -0.45 3.67 -11.72
C GLU A 78 0.68 3.15 -10.81
N ASN A 79 1.38 4.03 -10.09
CA ASN A 79 2.52 3.72 -9.22
C ASN A 79 2.11 3.40 -7.77
N VAL A 80 0.87 2.95 -7.55
CA VAL A 80 0.37 2.51 -6.24
C VAL A 80 -0.13 1.07 -6.32
N ARG A 81 0.20 0.25 -5.32
CA ARG A 81 -0.48 -1.04 -5.07
C ARG A 81 -1.03 -1.09 -3.66
N VAL A 82 -2.16 -1.77 -3.49
CA VAL A 82 -2.95 -1.79 -2.27
C VAL A 82 -3.11 -3.22 -1.77
N LEU A 83 -2.75 -3.43 -0.51
CA LEU A 83 -2.84 -4.70 0.21
C LEU A 83 -3.89 -4.58 1.30
N LEU A 84 -4.92 -5.42 1.25
CA LEU A 84 -5.92 -5.54 2.32
C LEU A 84 -5.50 -6.62 3.32
N THR A 85 -4.64 -6.28 4.29
CA THR A 85 -4.11 -7.25 5.25
C THR A 85 -3.59 -6.55 6.53
N ASP A 86 -3.23 -7.35 7.54
CA ASP A 86 -2.57 -6.84 8.73
C ASP A 86 -1.16 -6.33 8.41
N ALA A 87 -0.80 -5.18 8.96
CA ALA A 87 0.49 -4.54 8.69
C ALA A 87 1.67 -5.38 9.19
N SER A 88 1.52 -6.09 10.30
CA SER A 88 2.56 -6.98 10.83
C SER A 88 2.74 -8.19 9.94
N PHE A 89 1.65 -8.78 9.44
CA PHE A 89 1.72 -9.85 8.45
C PHE A 89 2.41 -9.38 7.17
N CYS A 90 2.02 -8.20 6.66
CA CYS A 90 2.59 -7.59 5.47
C CYS A 90 4.11 -7.41 5.60
N LEU A 91 4.57 -6.76 6.66
CA LEU A 91 6.00 -6.48 6.88
C LEU A 91 6.83 -7.75 7.09
N ASN A 92 6.28 -8.77 7.74
CA ASN A 92 7.03 -9.98 8.08
C ASN A 92 7.07 -11.02 6.96
N ASN A 93 6.09 -11.01 6.05
CA ASN A 93 5.91 -12.10 5.07
C ASN A 93 5.79 -11.60 3.63
N VAL A 94 5.16 -10.45 3.42
CA VAL A 94 4.82 -9.98 2.06
C VAL A 94 5.92 -9.10 1.49
N ILE A 95 6.44 -8.17 2.29
CA ILE A 95 7.47 -7.23 1.85
C ILE A 95 8.86 -7.87 1.97
N PRO A 96 9.69 -7.86 0.91
CA PRO A 96 11.06 -8.33 1.00
C PRO A 96 11.88 -7.50 1.99
N LYS A 97 12.79 -8.17 2.69
CA LYS A 97 13.73 -7.50 3.60
C LYS A 97 14.59 -6.48 2.85
N ASP A 98 14.86 -5.34 3.49
CA ASP A 98 15.75 -4.28 2.99
C ASP A 98 15.32 -3.68 1.62
N SER A 99 14.05 -3.81 1.25
CA SER A 99 13.51 -3.34 -0.05
C SER A 99 12.82 -1.98 -0.01
N LEU A 100 12.41 -1.50 1.17
CA LEU A 100 11.69 -0.24 1.31
C LEU A 100 12.66 0.94 1.49
N SER A 101 12.45 2.01 0.72
CA SER A 101 13.16 3.28 0.88
C SER A 101 12.58 4.14 2.01
N GLY A 102 11.35 3.86 2.45
CA GLY A 102 10.74 4.53 3.58
C GLY A 102 9.38 3.98 3.96
N VAL A 103 8.94 4.31 5.18
CA VAL A 103 7.63 3.94 5.72
C VAL A 103 6.93 5.19 6.26
N TYR A 104 5.67 5.36 5.89
CA TYR A 104 4.75 6.36 6.42
C TYR A 104 3.76 5.70 7.36
N MET A 105 3.50 6.35 8.49
CA MET A 105 2.49 5.94 9.46
C MET A 105 1.83 7.20 10.00
N ASN A 106 0.68 7.55 9.42
CA ASN A 106 -0.01 8.80 9.69
C ASN A 106 -1.16 8.56 10.68
N PHE A 107 -1.14 9.29 11.80
CA PHE A 107 -2.19 9.25 12.83
C PHE A 107 -2.56 7.84 13.33
N PRO A 108 -1.57 6.99 13.73
CA PRO A 108 -1.88 5.67 14.24
C PRO A 108 -2.71 5.77 15.53
N CYS A 109 -3.52 4.74 15.79
CA CYS A 109 -4.32 4.69 17.01
C CYS A 109 -3.41 4.90 18.24
N PRO A 110 -3.65 5.91 19.09
CA PRO A 110 -2.71 6.30 20.15
C PRO A 110 -2.69 5.33 21.35
N TRP A 111 -3.50 4.28 21.31
CA TRP A 111 -3.62 3.24 22.34
C TRP A 111 -3.46 3.73 23.81
N PRO A 112 -4.25 4.72 24.27
CA PRO A 112 -3.95 5.46 25.51
C PRO A 112 -4.14 4.68 26.83
N LYS A 113 -4.68 3.46 26.80
CA LYS A 113 -4.93 2.66 28.03
C LYS A 113 -3.71 1.79 28.34
N LYS A 114 -3.34 1.71 29.63
CA LYS A 114 -2.24 0.89 30.15
C LYS A 114 -2.27 -0.61 29.80
N ARG A 115 -3.40 -1.13 29.32
CA ARG A 115 -3.55 -2.54 28.91
C ARG A 115 -3.28 -2.77 27.41
N HIS A 116 -2.89 -1.73 26.68
CA HIS A 116 -2.61 -1.77 25.24
C HIS A 116 -1.11 -1.83 24.89
N SER A 117 -0.25 -1.88 25.90
CA SER A 117 1.22 -1.99 25.80
C SER A 117 1.70 -3.32 26.35
#